data_AF-A0A956CWF9-F1
#
_entry.id   AF-A0A956CWF9-F1
#
_cell.length_a   1.000
_cell.length_b   1.000
_cell.length_c   1.000
_cell.angle_alpha   90.00
_cell.angle_beta   90.00
_cell.angle_gamma   90.00
#
_symmetry.space_group_name_H-M   'P 1'
#
loop_
_entity.id
_entity.type
_entity.pdbx_description
1 polymer ?
#
loop_
_entity_poly.entity_id
_entity_poly.type
_entity_poly.pdbx_seq_one_letter_code
_entity_poly.pdbx_strand_id
1 'polypeptide(L)'
;RGPAAGLASVAGERPSEADIERQHREHLRGQAMARPWLARTEPELRRQPDGSLLYDGHRFRARIRPDGSVEFEDHGNAQTNGFSASGSFDLTDAIMGASGQDPHAAERDWFMRRTREVRERLESQYRAEQNAQGLSRLRGRLGRVWATTTRSTGARRRRIFQIWDEMAEDDTGRRGRDIVYAFIRETIPAGSEDAYTESELTRLNGSRESTQRFAPY
;
A
#
# COMPACT_ATOMS: atom_id res chain seq x y z
N ARG A 1 36.63 -0.76 -90.69
CA ARG A 1 37.56 -0.10 -89.75
C ARG A 1 36.71 0.80 -88.84
N GLY A 2 36.50 0.39 -87.58
CA GLY A 2 35.84 1.18 -86.51
C GLY A 2 36.78 2.28 -85.94
N PRO A 3 36.42 3.06 -84.90
CA PRO A 3 35.96 2.58 -83.56
C PRO A 3 34.68 3.31 -83.06
N ALA A 4 33.79 2.76 -82.22
CA ALA A 4 33.81 2.26 -80.82
C ALA A 4 33.09 3.22 -79.87
N ALA A 5 32.00 2.71 -79.29
CA ALA A 5 31.19 3.35 -78.27
C ALA A 5 32.00 3.57 -76.97
N GLY A 6 32.05 4.82 -76.51
CA GLY A 6 32.60 5.16 -75.20
C GLY A 6 31.51 5.06 -74.13
N LEU A 7 31.45 3.92 -73.44
CA LEU A 7 30.80 3.81 -72.14
C LEU A 7 31.60 4.64 -71.14
N ALA A 8 31.10 5.82 -70.78
CA ALA A 8 31.65 6.59 -69.67
C ALA A 8 31.33 5.84 -68.37
N SER A 9 32.34 5.18 -67.81
CA SER A 9 32.34 4.59 -66.48
C SER A 9 31.93 5.65 -65.46
N VAL A 10 30.74 5.49 -64.87
CA VAL A 10 30.39 6.19 -63.62
C VAL A 10 31.22 5.52 -62.52
N ALA A 11 32.46 5.95 -62.39
CA ALA A 11 33.29 5.63 -61.24
C ALA A 11 32.72 6.43 -60.05
N GLY A 12 31.62 5.94 -59.48
CA GLY A 12 31.20 6.33 -58.14
C GLY A 12 32.34 6.00 -57.19
N GLU A 13 32.97 7.04 -56.68
CA GLU A 13 34.09 6.97 -55.73
C GLU A 13 33.66 6.08 -54.57
N ARG A 14 34.25 4.87 -54.48
CA ARG A 14 33.91 3.95 -53.40
C ARG A 14 34.35 4.62 -52.09
N PRO A 15 33.47 4.71 -51.09
CA PRO A 15 33.81 5.34 -49.83
C PRO A 15 35.06 4.69 -49.26
N SER A 16 36.00 5.50 -48.79
CA SER A 16 37.22 5.00 -48.17
C SER A 16 36.87 4.24 -46.90
N GLU A 17 37.74 3.33 -46.48
CA GLU A 17 37.56 2.58 -45.22
C GLU A 17 37.36 3.52 -44.02
N ALA A 18 38.05 4.67 -44.02
CA ALA A 18 37.89 5.71 -43.01
C ALA A 18 36.50 6.36 -43.02
N ASP A 19 35.86 6.48 -44.18
CA ASP A 19 34.50 7.03 -44.30
C ASP A 19 33.45 6.02 -43.82
N ILE A 20 33.68 4.74 -44.10
CA ILE A 20 32.84 3.64 -43.61
C ILE A 20 32.92 3.55 -42.08
N GLU A 21 34.12 3.62 -41.51
CA GLU A 21 34.30 3.60 -40.05
C GLU A 21 33.64 4.80 -39.36
N ARG A 22 33.75 5.99 -39.97
CA ARG A 22 33.15 7.21 -39.44
C ARG A 22 31.63 7.12 -39.45
N GLN A 23 31.05 6.73 -40.58
CA GLN A 23 29.59 6.54 -40.69
C GLN A 23 29.09 5.45 -39.75
N HIS A 24 29.82 4.34 -39.62
CA HIS A 24 29.44 3.27 -38.71
C HIS A 24 29.51 3.74 -37.25
N ARG A 25 30.54 4.50 -36.86
CA ARG A 25 30.67 5.06 -35.51
C ARG A 25 29.59 6.08 -35.19
N GLU A 26 29.24 6.95 -36.15
CA GLU A 26 28.14 7.91 -36.01
C GLU A 26 26.78 7.21 -35.93
N HIS A 27 26.58 6.17 -36.72
CA HIS A 27 25.38 5.35 -36.68
C HIS A 27 25.23 4.61 -35.34
N LEU A 28 26.28 3.94 -34.88
CA LEU A 28 26.30 3.26 -33.58
C LEU A 28 26.15 4.25 -32.43
N ARG A 29 26.74 5.44 -32.51
CA ARG A 29 26.56 6.50 -31.52
C ARG A 29 25.12 7.04 -31.55
N GLY A 30 24.52 7.19 -32.72
CA GLY A 30 23.12 7.55 -32.90
C GLY A 30 22.18 6.51 -32.33
N GLN A 31 22.45 5.22 -32.55
CA GLN A 31 21.69 4.11 -31.95
C GLN A 31 21.92 3.96 -30.44
N ALA A 32 23.12 4.24 -29.94
CA ALA A 32 23.40 4.22 -28.50
C ALA A 32 22.76 5.40 -27.75
N MET A 33 22.64 6.55 -28.43
CA MET A 33 21.98 7.76 -27.91
C MET A 33 20.47 7.74 -28.09
N ALA A 34 19.96 7.12 -29.17
CA ALA A 34 18.57 6.76 -29.31
C ALA A 34 18.29 5.61 -28.34
N ARG A 35 17.76 5.92 -27.16
CA ARG A 35 17.38 4.93 -26.15
C ARG A 35 15.86 4.73 -26.27
N PRO A 36 15.32 3.99 -27.27
CA PRO A 36 13.88 3.80 -27.41
C PRO A 36 13.26 3.11 -26.18
N TRP A 37 14.04 2.38 -25.38
CA TRP A 37 13.64 1.83 -24.08
C TRP A 37 13.59 2.86 -22.92
N LEU A 38 13.94 4.13 -23.18
CA LEU A 38 13.73 5.23 -22.23
C LEU A 38 12.34 5.86 -22.33
N ALA A 39 11.55 5.53 -23.36
CA ALA A 39 10.11 5.73 -23.32
C ALA A 39 9.53 4.69 -22.34
N ARG A 40 9.74 4.93 -21.04
CA ARG A 40 9.25 4.05 -19.98
C ARG A 40 7.73 4.15 -19.94
N THR A 41 7.07 3.20 -20.62
CA THR A 41 5.63 3.00 -20.58
C THR A 41 5.16 2.84 -19.14
N GLU A 42 3.98 3.36 -18.80
CA GLU A 42 3.33 3.16 -17.50
C GLU A 42 3.38 1.67 -17.10
N PRO A 43 3.67 1.32 -15.83
CA PRO A 43 3.64 -0.08 -15.42
C PRO A 43 2.22 -0.65 -15.62
N GLU A 44 2.12 -1.69 -16.43
CA GLU A 44 0.86 -2.40 -16.63
C GLU A 44 0.56 -3.28 -15.42
N LEU A 45 -0.45 -2.88 -14.64
CA LEU A 45 -0.85 -3.55 -13.42
C LEU A 45 -2.08 -4.42 -13.67
N ARG A 46 -1.96 -5.72 -13.41
CA ARG A 46 -3.06 -6.69 -13.50
C ARG A 46 -3.68 -6.93 -12.13
N ARG A 47 -4.98 -6.70 -12.00
CA ARG A 47 -5.70 -6.96 -10.74
C ARG A 47 -5.91 -8.46 -10.55
N GLN A 48 -5.63 -8.93 -9.33
CA GLN A 48 -5.81 -10.32 -8.92
C GLN A 48 -7.08 -10.50 -8.07
N PRO A 49 -7.62 -11.74 -7.97
CA PRO A 49 -8.82 -12.04 -7.18
C PRO A 49 -8.70 -11.70 -5.68
N ASP A 50 -7.49 -11.76 -5.14
CA ASP A 50 -7.17 -11.42 -3.75
C ASP A 50 -7.05 -9.91 -3.48
N GLY A 51 -7.34 -9.08 -4.49
CA GLY A 51 -7.27 -7.62 -4.39
C GLY A 51 -5.88 -7.02 -4.63
N SER A 52 -4.84 -7.84 -4.79
CA SER A 52 -3.50 -7.35 -5.15
C SER A 52 -3.41 -6.92 -6.62
N LEU A 53 -2.37 -6.15 -6.94
CA LEU A 53 -2.01 -5.79 -8.31
C LEU A 53 -0.66 -6.41 -8.67
N LEU A 54 -0.61 -7.10 -9.79
CA LEU A 54 0.59 -7.76 -10.30
C LEU A 54 1.17 -6.97 -11.48
N TYR A 55 2.43 -6.60 -11.36
CA TYR A 55 3.30 -6.18 -12.44
C TYR A 55 4.21 -7.34 -12.82
N ASP A 56 4.33 -7.61 -14.12
CA ASP A 56 5.14 -8.70 -14.66
C ASP A 56 6.06 -8.07 -15.71
N GLY A 57 7.14 -7.46 -15.24
CA GLY A 57 8.11 -6.80 -16.07
C GLY A 57 9.14 -7.78 -16.62
N HIS A 58 9.95 -7.31 -17.57
CA HIS A 58 11.03 -8.13 -18.12
C HIS A 58 12.07 -8.55 -17.05
N ARG A 59 12.37 -7.66 -16.10
CA ARG A 59 13.48 -7.83 -15.14
C ARG A 59 13.03 -8.37 -13.79
N PHE A 60 11.85 -7.93 -13.35
CA PHE A 60 11.25 -8.37 -12.11
C PHE A 60 9.73 -8.43 -12.25
N ARG A 61 9.15 -9.24 -11.39
CA ARG A 61 7.75 -9.23 -11.04
C ARG A 61 7.57 -8.42 -9.76
N ALA A 62 6.51 -7.61 -9.72
CA ALA A 62 6.13 -6.92 -8.50
C ALA A 62 4.67 -7.14 -8.14
N ARG A 63 4.40 -7.32 -6.86
CA ARG A 63 3.05 -7.53 -6.32
C ARG A 63 2.71 -6.44 -5.33
N ILE A 64 1.80 -5.54 -5.69
CA ILE A 64 1.25 -4.55 -4.78
C ILE A 64 0.11 -5.20 -4.00
N ARG A 65 0.25 -5.33 -2.68
CA ARG A 65 -0.78 -5.88 -1.81
C ARG A 65 -1.96 -4.92 -1.64
N PRO A 66 -3.11 -5.39 -1.12
CA PRO A 66 -4.25 -4.53 -0.81
C PRO A 66 -3.93 -3.37 0.14
N ASP A 67 -2.93 -3.51 1.01
CA ASP A 67 -2.45 -2.47 1.94
C ASP A 67 -1.50 -1.45 1.29
N GLY A 68 -1.19 -1.59 -0.01
CA GLY A 68 -0.27 -0.72 -0.75
C GLY A 68 1.22 -1.11 -0.63
N SER A 69 1.57 -2.14 0.15
CA SER A 69 2.94 -2.65 0.23
C SER A 69 3.37 -3.37 -1.06
N VAL A 70 4.67 -3.42 -1.37
CA VAL A 70 5.20 -3.98 -2.62
C VAL A 70 6.13 -5.16 -2.40
N GLU A 71 5.72 -6.27 -3.01
CA GLU A 71 6.43 -7.50 -3.36
C GLU A 71 7.41 -7.33 -4.51
N PHE A 72 8.71 -7.66 -4.41
CA PHE A 72 9.57 -7.80 -5.60
C PHE A 72 10.12 -9.22 -5.74
N GLU A 73 10.10 -9.76 -6.96
CA GLU A 73 10.64 -11.07 -7.31
C GLU A 73 11.41 -10.94 -8.64
N ASP A 74 12.68 -11.35 -8.70
CA ASP A 74 13.51 -11.21 -9.91
C ASP A 74 13.37 -12.41 -10.85
N HIS A 75 13.29 -12.16 -12.16
CA HIS A 75 13.30 -13.21 -13.16
C HIS A 75 14.75 -13.67 -13.44
N GLY A 76 15.25 -14.68 -12.71
CA GLY A 76 16.40 -15.46 -13.19
C GLY A 76 17.65 -15.61 -12.29
N ASN A 77 17.59 -15.37 -10.98
CA ASN A 77 18.62 -15.88 -10.07
C ASN A 77 18.06 -16.97 -9.15
N ALA A 78 18.00 -18.19 -9.68
CA ALA A 78 18.12 -19.36 -8.81
C ALA A 78 19.52 -19.30 -8.15
N GLN A 79 19.53 -19.19 -6.82
CA GLN A 79 20.70 -18.99 -5.92
C GLN A 79 21.09 -17.52 -5.65
N THR A 80 20.33 -16.88 -4.77
CA THR A 80 20.94 -16.12 -3.67
C THR A 80 20.57 -16.84 -2.37
N ASN A 81 21.60 -17.27 -1.64
CA ASN A 81 21.48 -18.00 -0.39
C ASN A 81 20.62 -17.22 0.61
N GLY A 82 19.48 -17.82 0.99
CA GLY A 82 18.87 -17.68 2.32
C GLY A 82 18.61 -16.27 2.84
N PHE A 83 17.63 -15.56 2.26
CA PHE A 83 16.89 -14.53 3.00
C PHE A 83 15.46 -14.40 2.44
N SER A 84 14.61 -15.39 2.74
CA SER A 84 13.16 -15.21 2.63
C SER A 84 12.70 -14.35 3.81
N ALA A 85 12.80 -13.04 3.63
CA ALA A 85 12.28 -12.07 4.58
C ALA A 85 10.76 -11.94 4.37
N SER A 86 10.01 -12.92 4.88
CA SER A 86 8.57 -12.76 5.12
C SER A 86 8.39 -11.74 6.25
N GLY A 87 8.44 -10.47 5.91
CA GLY A 87 8.24 -9.35 6.80
C GLY A 87 7.89 -8.14 5.95
N SER A 88 6.90 -7.37 6.34
CA SER A 88 6.65 -6.04 5.76
C SER A 88 7.89 -5.18 6.01
N PHE A 89 8.78 -5.08 5.02
CA PHE A 89 9.97 -4.23 5.11
C PHE A 89 9.65 -2.85 4.54
N ASP A 90 9.69 -1.85 5.43
CA ASP A 90 9.82 -0.43 5.10
C ASP A 90 11.08 -0.21 4.25
N LEU A 91 10.90 -0.19 2.92
CA LEU A 91 11.99 -0.08 1.97
C LEU A 91 12.33 1.39 1.65
N THR A 92 12.34 2.24 2.68
CA THR A 92 12.93 3.58 2.62
C THR A 92 14.25 3.66 3.41
N ASP A 93 14.43 2.85 4.47
CA ASP A 93 15.61 2.96 5.34
C ASP A 93 16.74 1.95 5.06
N ALA A 94 16.55 0.99 4.13
CA ALA A 94 17.51 -0.09 3.90
C ALA A 94 18.26 -0.05 2.56
N ILE A 95 18.25 1.09 1.84
CA ILE A 95 19.12 1.31 0.65
C ILE A 95 20.13 2.44 0.92
N MET A 96 20.63 2.52 2.15
CA MET A 96 21.92 3.17 2.44
C MET A 96 22.68 2.35 3.47
N GLY A 97 23.50 1.41 2.99
CA GLY A 97 24.45 0.74 3.86
C GLY A 97 25.01 -0.55 3.28
N ALA A 98 26.22 -0.46 2.74
CA ALA A 98 27.16 -1.55 2.45
C ALA A 98 26.95 -2.36 1.15
N SER A 99 27.83 -2.06 0.20
CA SER A 99 28.54 -3.07 -0.62
C SER A 99 27.69 -3.99 -1.50
N GLY A 100 27.26 -3.44 -2.64
CA GLY A 100 26.68 -4.20 -3.75
C GLY A 100 25.68 -3.32 -4.47
N GLN A 101 26.08 -2.70 -5.59
CA GLN A 101 25.14 -1.96 -6.43
C GLN A 101 24.06 -2.95 -6.88
N ASP A 102 22.84 -2.86 -6.36
CA ASP A 102 21.69 -3.61 -6.88
C ASP A 102 21.55 -3.23 -8.37
N PRO A 103 21.83 -4.16 -9.31
CA PRO A 103 21.78 -3.87 -10.74
C PRO A 103 20.39 -3.41 -11.22
N HIS A 104 19.37 -3.57 -10.38
CA HIS A 104 17.97 -3.29 -10.66
C HIS A 104 17.39 -2.12 -9.84
N ALA A 105 18.18 -1.46 -8.98
CA ALA A 105 17.72 -0.35 -8.14
C ALA A 105 17.00 0.75 -8.94
N ALA A 106 17.56 1.16 -10.08
CA ALA A 106 16.98 2.23 -10.90
C ALA A 106 15.61 1.87 -11.54
N GLU A 107 15.32 0.58 -11.73
CA GLU A 107 14.06 0.10 -12.29
C GLU A 107 13.01 -0.08 -11.19
N ARG A 108 13.42 -0.59 -10.02
CA ARG A 108 12.58 -0.63 -8.80
C ARG A 108 12.20 0.78 -8.35
N ASP A 109 13.15 1.72 -8.33
CA ASP A 109 12.90 3.14 -8.03
C ASP A 109 11.95 3.80 -9.03
N TRP A 110 12.03 3.41 -10.30
CA TRP A 110 11.08 3.86 -11.31
C TRP A 110 9.68 3.32 -11.01
N PHE A 111 9.55 2.01 -10.77
CA PHE A 111 8.28 1.37 -10.45
C PHE A 111 7.65 1.96 -9.18
N MET A 112 8.43 2.12 -8.12
CA MET A 112 7.96 2.68 -6.84
C MET A 112 7.46 4.11 -6.97
N ARG A 113 8.10 4.92 -7.83
CA ARG A 113 7.64 6.28 -8.15
C ARG A 113 6.36 6.27 -8.98
N ARG A 114 6.26 5.43 -10.02
CA ARG A 114 5.08 5.40 -10.91
C ARG A 114 3.84 4.77 -10.27
N THR A 115 4.03 3.91 -9.27
CA THR A 115 2.92 3.24 -8.58
C THR A 115 2.53 3.93 -7.28
N ARG A 116 3.14 5.06 -6.93
CA ARG A 116 2.91 5.76 -5.66
C ARG A 116 1.43 6.06 -5.44
N GLU A 117 0.77 6.69 -6.39
CA GLU A 117 -0.63 7.12 -6.30
C GLU A 117 -1.57 5.91 -6.17
N VAL A 118 -1.25 4.81 -6.88
CA VAL A 118 -2.00 3.56 -6.79
C VAL A 118 -1.87 2.95 -5.39
N ARG A 119 -0.66 2.93 -4.83
CA ARG A 119 -0.37 2.39 -3.50
C ARG A 119 -1.02 3.21 -2.40
N GLU A 120 -0.91 4.54 -2.45
CA GLU A 120 -1.56 5.46 -1.50
C GLU A 120 -3.08 5.29 -1.51
N ARG A 121 -3.68 5.09 -2.68
CA ARG A 121 -5.12 4.80 -2.82
C ARG A 121 -5.48 3.45 -2.19
N LEU A 122 -4.71 2.40 -2.46
CA LEU A 122 -4.94 1.06 -1.89
C LEU A 122 -4.81 1.08 -0.37
N GLU A 123 -3.74 1.69 0.16
CA GLU A 123 -3.54 1.86 1.59
C GLU A 123 -4.72 2.60 2.25
N SER A 124 -5.19 3.68 1.63
CA SER A 124 -6.34 4.44 2.12
C SER A 124 -7.63 3.60 2.14
N GLN A 125 -7.89 2.83 1.08
CA GLN A 125 -9.03 1.92 1.00
C GLN A 125 -8.94 0.82 2.06
N TYR A 126 -7.78 0.18 2.17
CA TYR A 126 -7.55 -0.88 3.14
C TYR A 126 -7.72 -0.38 4.58
N ARG A 127 -7.18 0.79 4.92
CA ARG A 127 -7.40 1.42 6.23
C ARG A 127 -8.88 1.72 6.48
N ALA A 128 -9.60 2.23 5.49
CA ALA A 128 -11.03 2.49 5.61
C ALA A 128 -11.83 1.20 5.87
N GLU A 129 -11.51 0.12 5.16
CA GLU A 129 -12.14 -1.19 5.33
C GLU A 129 -11.82 -1.82 6.70
N GLN A 130 -10.55 -1.80 7.12
CA GLN A 130 -10.15 -2.29 8.44
C GLN A 130 -10.86 -1.53 9.56
N ASN A 131 -10.98 -0.21 9.43
CA ASN A 131 -11.74 0.62 10.35
C ASN A 131 -13.22 0.22 10.36
N ALA A 132 -13.88 0.11 9.20
CA ALA A 132 -15.28 -0.28 9.12
C ALA A 132 -15.54 -1.68 9.72
N GLN A 133 -14.66 -2.64 9.46
CA GLN A 133 -14.73 -3.98 10.05
C GLN A 133 -14.53 -3.95 11.56
N GLY A 134 -13.54 -3.19 12.05
CA GLY A 134 -13.29 -3.00 13.48
C GLY A 134 -14.49 -2.43 14.22
N LEU A 135 -15.11 -1.39 13.64
CA LEU A 135 -16.31 -0.75 14.15
C LEU A 135 -17.53 -1.69 14.16
N SER A 136 -17.72 -2.51 13.11
CA SER A 136 -18.77 -3.52 13.07
C SER A 136 -18.57 -4.61 14.14
N ARG A 137 -17.32 -5.08 14.31
CA ARG A 137 -16.96 -6.04 15.37
C ARG A 137 -17.22 -5.47 16.77
N LEU A 138 -16.94 -4.18 16.98
CA LEU A 138 -17.22 -3.49 18.24
C LEU A 138 -18.73 -3.52 18.54
N ARG A 139 -19.58 -3.18 17.58
CA ARG A 139 -21.04 -3.24 17.76
C ARG A 139 -21.51 -4.65 18.13
N GLY A 140 -21.00 -5.69 17.46
CA GLY A 140 -21.29 -7.08 17.81
C GLY A 140 -20.79 -7.47 19.21
N ARG A 141 -19.63 -6.97 19.65
CA ARG A 141 -19.10 -7.19 21.01
C ARG A 141 -20.01 -6.56 22.06
N LEU A 142 -20.48 -5.32 21.85
CA LEU A 142 -21.41 -4.64 22.76
C LEU A 142 -22.73 -5.41 22.89
N GLY A 143 -23.29 -5.87 21.77
CA GLY A 143 -24.48 -6.72 21.77
C GLY A 143 -24.31 -7.99 22.59
N ARG A 144 -23.17 -8.69 22.46
CA ARG A 144 -22.87 -9.88 23.27
C ARG A 144 -22.75 -9.57 24.76
N VAL A 145 -22.10 -8.45 25.13
CA VAL A 145 -22.00 -8.01 26.52
C VAL A 145 -23.40 -7.80 27.11
N TRP A 146 -24.27 -7.12 26.35
CA TRP A 146 -25.63 -6.84 26.79
C TRP A 146 -26.50 -8.08 26.91
N ALA A 147 -26.42 -8.99 25.93
CA ALA A 147 -27.17 -10.24 25.90
C ALA A 147 -26.74 -11.26 26.98
N THR A 148 -25.62 -11.04 27.68
CA THR A 148 -25.15 -11.99 28.71
C THR A 148 -25.96 -11.86 29.99
N THR A 149 -27.08 -12.60 30.08
CA THR A 149 -28.02 -12.57 31.22
C THR A 149 -27.48 -13.17 32.52
N THR A 150 -26.38 -13.93 32.46
CA THR A 150 -25.67 -14.40 33.66
C THR A 150 -25.03 -13.26 34.46
N ARG A 151 -24.95 -12.05 33.88
CA ARG A 151 -24.49 -10.83 34.56
C ARG A 151 -25.66 -9.95 34.95
N SER A 152 -25.57 -9.35 36.14
CA SER A 152 -26.49 -8.28 36.53
C SER A 152 -26.43 -7.11 35.53
N THR A 153 -27.52 -6.35 35.42
CA THR A 153 -27.59 -5.19 34.51
C THR A 153 -26.48 -4.17 34.80
N GLY A 154 -26.22 -3.87 36.07
CA GLY A 154 -25.11 -2.98 36.45
C GLY A 154 -23.73 -3.51 36.04
N ALA A 155 -23.51 -4.83 36.10
CA ALA A 155 -22.26 -5.42 35.63
C ALA A 155 -22.10 -5.33 34.10
N ARG A 156 -23.19 -5.48 33.35
CA ARG A 156 -23.20 -5.28 31.89
C ARG A 156 -22.88 -3.84 31.52
N ARG A 157 -23.54 -2.87 32.18
CA ARG A 157 -23.28 -1.43 32.03
C ARG A 157 -21.83 -1.05 32.35
N ARG A 158 -21.29 -1.58 33.45
CA ARG A 158 -19.88 -1.37 33.82
C ARG A 158 -18.94 -1.91 32.75
N ARG A 159 -19.23 -3.08 32.16
CA ARG A 159 -18.39 -3.62 31.10
C ARG A 159 -18.44 -2.78 29.81
N ILE A 160 -19.61 -2.25 29.46
CA ILE A 160 -19.75 -1.32 28.33
C ILE A 160 -18.92 -0.04 28.59
N PHE A 161 -18.98 0.52 29.80
CA PHE A 161 -18.14 1.65 30.18
C PHE A 161 -16.65 1.35 30.06
N GLN A 162 -16.16 0.20 30.55
CA GLN A 162 -14.75 -0.18 30.40
C GLN A 162 -14.32 -0.25 28.94
N ILE A 163 -15.16 -0.80 28.05
CA ILE A 163 -14.87 -0.84 26.62
C ILE A 163 -14.71 0.58 26.04
N TRP A 164 -15.49 1.54 26.52
CA TRP A 164 -15.38 2.95 26.13
C TRP A 164 -14.14 3.64 26.73
N ASP A 165 -13.79 3.32 27.97
CA ASP A 165 -12.69 3.96 28.71
C ASP A 165 -11.32 3.47 28.22
N GLU A 166 -11.22 2.18 27.87
CA GLU A 166 -10.02 1.54 27.30
C GLU A 166 -9.68 2.02 25.86
N MET A 167 -10.50 2.89 25.25
CA MET A 167 -10.27 3.35 23.88
C MET A 167 -9.12 4.37 23.80
N ALA A 168 -8.35 4.30 22.71
CA ALA A 168 -7.29 5.26 22.44
C ALA A 168 -7.80 6.72 22.41
N GLU A 169 -6.95 7.68 22.68
CA GLU A 169 -7.30 9.12 22.66
C GLU A 169 -7.14 9.75 21.26
N ASP A 170 -7.04 8.92 20.22
CA ASP A 170 -6.92 9.33 18.82
C ASP A 170 -8.27 9.36 18.08
N ASP A 171 -8.22 9.65 16.78
CA ASP A 171 -9.39 9.67 15.90
C ASP A 171 -10.14 8.33 15.84
N THR A 172 -9.41 7.21 15.93
CA THR A 172 -10.01 5.87 15.92
C THR A 172 -10.79 5.63 17.19
N GLY A 173 -10.20 5.95 18.35
CA GLY A 173 -10.87 5.84 19.64
C GLY A 173 -12.07 6.79 19.75
N ARG A 174 -11.99 8.02 19.23
CA ARG A 174 -13.16 8.91 19.15
C ARG A 174 -14.33 8.26 18.39
N ARG A 175 -14.08 7.73 17.19
CA ARG A 175 -15.12 7.03 16.40
C ARG A 175 -15.66 5.78 17.12
N GLY A 176 -14.81 5.07 17.85
CA GLY A 176 -15.23 3.94 18.69
C GLY A 176 -16.19 4.38 19.80
N ARG A 177 -15.89 5.49 20.48
CA ARG A 177 -16.74 6.05 21.54
C ARG A 177 -18.11 6.46 21.01
N ASP A 178 -18.17 7.07 19.82
CA ASP A 178 -19.43 7.42 19.15
C ASP A 178 -20.32 6.20 18.92
N ILE A 179 -19.74 5.05 18.55
CA ILE A 179 -20.49 3.79 18.41
C ILE A 179 -20.99 3.27 19.75
N VAL A 180 -20.18 3.39 20.82
CA VAL A 180 -20.65 3.00 22.16
C VAL A 180 -21.82 3.88 22.58
N TYR A 181 -21.75 5.20 22.36
CA TYR A 181 -22.86 6.10 22.67
C TYR A 181 -24.11 5.79 21.84
N ALA A 182 -23.97 5.56 20.54
CA ALA A 182 -25.10 5.15 19.70
C ALA A 182 -25.73 3.85 20.21
N PHE A 183 -24.92 2.84 20.53
CA PHE A 183 -25.40 1.58 21.10
C PHE A 183 -26.14 1.78 22.42
N ILE A 184 -25.61 2.60 23.34
CA ILE A 184 -26.25 2.89 24.64
C ILE A 184 -27.58 3.60 24.41
N ARG A 185 -27.64 4.61 23.54
CA ARG A 185 -28.88 5.36 23.28
C ARG A 185 -29.97 4.49 22.64
N GLU A 186 -29.59 3.56 21.77
CA GLU A 186 -30.51 2.64 21.11
C GLU A 186 -30.98 1.51 22.04
N THR A 187 -30.10 0.98 22.90
CA THR A 187 -30.36 -0.26 23.65
C THR A 187 -30.72 0.00 25.12
N ILE A 188 -30.22 1.10 25.68
CA ILE A 188 -30.34 1.48 27.08
C ILE A 188 -30.75 2.97 27.16
N PRO A 189 -31.90 3.38 26.60
CA PRO A 189 -32.29 4.78 26.47
C PRO A 189 -32.46 5.47 27.83
N ALA A 190 -32.29 6.79 27.85
CA ALA A 190 -32.46 7.60 29.06
C ALA A 190 -33.86 7.39 29.66
N GLY A 191 -33.93 7.24 30.99
CA GLY A 191 -35.18 7.00 31.72
C GLY A 191 -35.72 5.56 31.66
N SER A 192 -35.09 4.65 30.91
CA SER A 192 -35.39 3.21 31.03
C SER A 192 -34.96 2.65 32.38
N GLU A 193 -35.57 1.53 32.80
CA GLU A 193 -35.16 0.78 34.00
C GLU A 193 -33.67 0.37 33.94
N ASP A 194 -33.21 0.09 32.73
CA ASP A 194 -31.83 -0.33 32.47
C ASP A 194 -30.86 0.86 32.35
N ALA A 195 -31.32 2.11 32.38
CA ALA A 195 -30.48 3.31 32.19
C ALA A 195 -29.34 3.45 33.21
N TYR A 196 -28.28 4.13 32.79
CA TYR A 196 -27.27 4.60 33.74
C TYR A 196 -27.88 5.65 34.66
N THR A 197 -27.75 5.47 35.97
CA THR A 197 -28.18 6.46 36.96
C THR A 197 -27.15 7.58 37.10
N GLU A 198 -27.56 8.75 37.57
CA GLU A 198 -26.63 9.87 37.83
C GLU A 198 -25.52 9.51 38.83
N SER A 199 -25.87 8.76 39.88
CA SER A 199 -24.91 8.27 40.87
C SER A 199 -23.92 7.27 40.27
N GLU A 200 -24.39 6.41 39.35
CA GLU A 200 -23.53 5.50 38.60
C GLU A 200 -22.59 6.27 37.66
N LEU A 201 -23.09 7.23 36.88
CA LEU A 201 -22.28 8.05 35.99
C LEU A 201 -21.24 8.87 36.76
N THR A 202 -21.59 9.41 37.91
CA THR A 202 -20.64 10.13 38.79
C THR A 202 -19.50 9.22 39.23
N ARG A 203 -19.84 8.01 39.70
CA ARG A 203 -18.84 7.02 40.13
C ARG A 203 -17.94 6.55 38.98
N LEU A 204 -18.52 6.24 37.82
CA LEU A 204 -17.76 5.79 36.65
C LEU A 204 -16.81 6.88 36.14
N ASN A 205 -17.29 8.13 36.05
CA ASN A 205 -16.42 9.24 35.68
C ASN A 205 -15.32 9.51 36.70
N GLY A 206 -15.56 9.24 37.99
CA GLY A 206 -14.54 9.38 39.04
C GLY A 206 -13.39 8.37 38.95
N SER A 207 -13.59 7.25 38.26
CA SER A 207 -12.59 6.17 38.11
C SER A 207 -12.12 5.96 36.66
N ARG A 208 -12.36 6.93 35.78
CA ARG A 208 -12.04 6.82 34.35
C ARG A 208 -10.55 7.06 34.10
N GLU A 209 -10.00 6.36 33.11
CA GLU A 209 -8.66 6.62 32.57
C GLU A 209 -8.71 7.58 31.39
N SER A 210 -9.81 7.59 30.63
CA SER A 210 -9.96 8.46 29.46
C SER A 210 -10.00 9.93 29.84
N THR A 211 -9.43 10.77 28.97
CA THR A 211 -9.47 12.22 29.12
C THR A 211 -10.89 12.79 28.96
N GLN A 212 -11.72 12.08 28.19
CA GLN A 212 -13.09 12.47 27.90
C GLN A 212 -14.02 12.14 29.06
N ARG A 213 -15.15 12.84 29.17
CA ARG A 213 -16.20 12.51 30.15
C ARG A 213 -17.13 11.47 29.55
N PHE A 214 -17.47 10.44 30.32
CA PHE A 214 -18.52 9.49 29.96
C PHE A 214 -19.90 10.11 30.19
N ALA A 215 -20.54 10.58 29.11
CA ALA A 215 -21.87 11.17 29.10
C ALA A 215 -22.72 10.53 27.99
N PRO A 216 -23.32 9.35 28.22
CA PRO A 216 -23.98 8.58 27.17
C PRO A 216 -25.36 9.14 26.73
N TYR A 217 -25.95 10.03 27.52
CA TYR A 217 -27.25 10.65 27.24
C TYR A 217 -27.06 12.10 26.83
#